data_AF-A0A9W6U5M6-F1
#
_entry.id   AF-A0A9W6U5M6-F1
#
_cell.length_a   1.000
_cell.length_b   1.000
_cell.length_c   1.000
_cell.angle_alpha   90.00
_cell.angle_beta   90.00
_cell.angle_gamma   90.00
#
_symmetry.space_group_name_H-M   'P 1'
#
loop_
_entity.id
_entity.type
_entity.pdbx_description
1 polymer ?
#
loop_
_entity_poly.entity_id
_entity_poly.type
_entity_poly.pdbx_seq_one_letter_code
_entity_poly.pdbx_strand_id
1 'polypeptide(L)'
;MEIRVTESLGDITIREDDGISEPGISQCRFVSYLTNGPLLEMNSIICSEFKEADEEYGDGSAVGIFTEDFVEQDDLYPYVPEKRIRQDATVVTQVRFHVTKIKSAEGVEEDRSVVVMQRWAHCNIHMPNWPLSPALIDEIRDKSSHWGDAKLGAVRELVYRSSLLDCV
;
A
#
# COMPACT_ATOMS: atom_id res chain seq x y z
N MET A 1 4.66 -7.02 4.10
CA MET A 1 4.30 -5.59 3.88
C MET A 1 4.68 -4.77 5.11
N GLU A 2 4.32 -5.24 6.30
CA GLU A 2 4.72 -4.76 7.63
C GLU A 2 6.21 -4.43 7.81
N ILE A 3 7.13 -5.29 7.32
CA ILE A 3 8.57 -5.03 7.43
C ILE A 3 8.96 -3.76 6.68
N ARG A 4 8.53 -3.62 5.42
CA ARG A 4 8.84 -2.44 4.58
C ARG A 4 8.25 -1.16 5.14
N VAL A 5 7.05 -1.26 5.72
CA VAL A 5 6.39 -0.12 6.36
C VAL A 5 7.16 0.30 7.59
N THR A 6 7.59 -0.66 8.43
CA THR A 6 8.44 -0.38 9.58
C THR A 6 9.76 0.27 9.18
N GLU A 7 10.43 -0.26 8.15
CA GLU A 7 11.69 0.28 7.65
C GLU A 7 11.52 1.69 7.05
N SER A 8 10.42 1.93 6.33
CA SER A 8 10.16 3.22 5.70
C SER A 8 9.69 4.30 6.67
N LEU A 9 9.00 3.91 7.75
CA LEU A 9 8.42 4.84 8.73
C LEU A 9 9.30 5.04 9.97
N GLY A 10 10.21 4.11 10.24
CA GLY A 10 10.98 4.09 11.49
C GLY A 10 10.16 3.64 12.72
N ASP A 11 8.87 3.37 12.54
CA ASP A 11 7.96 2.90 13.57
C ASP A 11 7.71 1.41 13.45
N ILE A 12 7.78 0.71 14.58
CA ILE A 12 7.46 -0.71 14.63
C ILE A 12 6.02 -0.90 14.17
N THR A 13 5.83 -1.69 13.12
CA THR A 13 4.53 -2.16 12.66
C THR A 13 4.55 -3.68 12.64
N ILE A 14 3.63 -4.30 13.37
CA ILE A 14 3.48 -5.74 13.44
C ILE A 14 2.20 -6.17 12.74
N ARG A 15 2.21 -7.40 12.21
CA ARG A 15 1.02 -8.09 11.73
C ARG A 15 0.52 -9.03 12.81
N GLU A 16 -0.75 -8.94 13.18
CA GLU A 16 -1.38 -9.72 14.26
C GLU A 16 -2.22 -10.90 13.74
N ASP A 17 -2.29 -11.11 12.43
CA ASP A 17 -2.97 -12.25 11.81
C ASP A 17 -1.98 -13.23 11.14
N ASP A 18 -2.31 -14.52 11.19
CA ASP A 18 -1.58 -15.61 10.52
C ASP A 18 -2.39 -16.20 9.33
N GLY A 19 -3.45 -15.52 8.89
CA GLY A 19 -4.43 -16.04 7.95
C GLY A 19 -3.98 -15.93 6.50
N ILE A 20 -3.56 -17.04 5.90
CA ILE A 20 -3.38 -17.14 4.44
C ILE A 20 -4.73 -17.59 3.84
N SER A 21 -5.32 -16.73 3.01
CA SER A 21 -6.52 -17.06 2.21
C SER A 21 -6.11 -17.58 0.83
N GLU A 22 -7.05 -17.66 -0.11
CA GLU A 22 -6.81 -17.98 -1.51
C GLU A 22 -5.75 -17.06 -2.15
N PRO A 23 -5.05 -17.52 -3.21
CA PRO A 23 -4.08 -16.69 -3.92
C PRO A 23 -4.67 -15.35 -4.34
N GLY A 24 -3.97 -14.27 -3.98
CA GLY A 24 -4.41 -12.91 -4.29
C GLY A 24 -5.37 -12.31 -3.26
N ILE A 25 -5.87 -13.08 -2.28
CA ILE A 25 -6.71 -12.58 -1.19
C ILE A 25 -5.96 -12.74 0.13
N SER A 26 -5.98 -11.72 0.98
CA SER A 26 -5.45 -11.81 2.34
C SER A 26 -6.12 -10.80 3.26
N GLN A 27 -6.51 -11.21 4.46
CA GLN A 27 -6.75 -10.27 5.53
C GLN A 27 -5.40 -9.77 6.06
N CYS A 28 -5.33 -8.51 6.48
CA CYS A 28 -4.14 -7.88 7.01
C CYS A 28 -4.52 -7.05 8.23
N ARG A 29 -4.08 -7.51 9.41
CA ARG A 29 -4.25 -6.83 10.69
C ARG A 29 -2.92 -6.21 11.11
N PHE A 30 -2.77 -4.91 10.89
CA PHE A 30 -1.57 -4.18 11.26
C PHE A 30 -1.75 -3.38 12.53
N VAL A 31 -0.70 -3.36 13.34
CA VAL A 31 -0.60 -2.52 14.53
C VAL A 31 0.71 -1.76 14.49
N SER A 32 0.63 -0.44 14.48
CA SER A 32 1.77 0.46 14.48
C SER A 32 1.90 1.18 15.82
N TYR A 33 3.13 1.29 16.32
CA TYR A 33 3.42 2.04 17.54
C TYR A 33 3.48 3.55 17.23
N LEU A 34 2.77 4.36 18.01
CA LEU A 34 2.87 5.82 17.97
C LEU A 34 3.84 6.31 19.07
N THR A 35 4.41 7.50 18.87
CA THR A 35 5.40 8.07 19.77
C THR A 35 4.82 8.31 21.16
N ASN A 36 5.26 7.55 22.16
CA ASN A 36 4.76 7.61 23.55
C ASN A 36 3.23 7.57 23.66
N GLY A 37 2.57 6.96 22.69
CA GLY A 37 1.14 7.04 22.48
C GLY A 37 0.45 5.67 22.44
N PRO A 38 -0.83 5.65 22.07
CA PRO A 38 -1.56 4.42 21.84
C PRO A 38 -1.11 3.75 20.53
N LEU A 39 -1.64 2.56 20.32
CA LEU A 39 -1.43 1.82 19.09
C LEU A 39 -2.39 2.33 18.01
N LEU A 40 -1.89 2.50 16.79
CA LEU A 40 -2.68 2.69 15.59
C LEU A 40 -2.94 1.31 14.99
N GLU A 41 -4.20 0.95 14.76
CA GLU A 41 -4.56 -0.32 14.12
C GLU A 41 -5.26 -0.12 12.79
N MET A 42 -5.03 -1.07 11.89
CA MET A 42 -5.69 -1.18 10.59
C MET A 42 -6.06 -2.65 10.38
N ASN A 43 -7.30 -2.91 9.99
CA ASN A 43 -7.77 -4.25 9.63
C ASN A 43 -8.40 -4.17 8.25
N SER A 44 -7.76 -4.79 7.25
CA SER A 44 -8.21 -4.72 5.87
C SER A 44 -8.17 -6.07 5.17
N ILE A 45 -9.07 -6.26 4.20
CA ILE A 45 -8.99 -7.32 3.21
C ILE A 45 -8.30 -6.75 1.99
N ILE A 46 -7.23 -7.40 1.56
CA ILE A 46 -6.52 -7.10 0.34
C ILE A 46 -6.89 -8.16 -0.69
N CYS A 47 -7.33 -7.72 -1.86
CA CYS A 47 -7.55 -8.55 -3.04
C CYS A 47 -6.62 -8.06 -4.15
N SER A 48 -6.10 -8.97 -4.96
CA SER A 48 -5.20 -8.65 -6.05
C SER A 48 -5.36 -9.62 -7.21
N GLU A 49 -5.23 -9.07 -8.42
CA GLU A 49 -5.24 -9.82 -9.65
C GLU A 49 -4.20 -9.23 -10.60
N PHE A 50 -3.53 -10.10 -11.36
CA PHE A 50 -2.61 -9.70 -12.40
C PHE A 50 -2.90 -10.49 -13.67
N LYS A 51 -2.92 -9.78 -14.79
CA LYS A 51 -3.09 -10.37 -16.12
C LYS A 51 -1.94 -9.90 -17.00
N GLU A 52 -1.28 -10.85 -17.67
CA GLU A 52 -0.19 -10.56 -18.61
C GLU A 52 -0.68 -9.83 -19.87
N ALA A 53 -1.92 -10.10 -20.28
CA ALA A 53 -2.59 -9.42 -21.38
C ALA A 53 -4.07 -9.25 -21.02
N ASP A 54 -4.56 -8.01 -21.07
CA ASP A 54 -5.96 -7.68 -20.82
C ASP A 54 -6.44 -6.71 -21.89
N GLU A 55 -7.42 -7.15 -22.70
CA GLU A 55 -7.92 -6.36 -23.85
C GLU A 55 -8.90 -5.26 -23.43
N GLU A 56 -9.58 -5.43 -22.30
CA GLU A 56 -10.66 -4.53 -21.87
C GLU A 56 -10.13 -3.29 -21.15
N TYR A 57 -9.15 -3.50 -20.26
CA TYR A 57 -8.56 -2.48 -19.43
C TYR A 57 -7.09 -2.28 -19.76
N GLY A 58 -6.34 -3.31 -20.17
CA GLY A 58 -4.89 -3.24 -20.38
C GLY A 58 -4.43 -2.84 -21.79
N ASP A 59 -5.34 -2.56 -22.73
CA ASP A 59 -5.02 -2.33 -24.15
C ASP A 59 -4.15 -3.46 -24.76
N GLY A 60 -4.40 -4.70 -24.33
CA GLY A 60 -3.62 -5.89 -24.71
C GLY A 60 -2.28 -6.05 -23.99
N SER A 61 -1.96 -5.16 -23.05
CA SER A 61 -0.74 -5.19 -22.22
C SER A 61 -1.02 -5.69 -20.81
N ALA A 62 0.06 -5.92 -20.05
CA ALA A 62 -0.02 -6.38 -18.68
C ALA A 62 -0.67 -5.35 -17.75
N VAL A 63 -1.62 -5.81 -16.94
CA VAL A 63 -2.32 -5.01 -15.93
C VAL A 63 -2.38 -5.74 -14.60
N GLY A 64 -2.03 -5.05 -13.53
CA GLY A 64 -2.23 -5.49 -12.15
C GLY A 64 -3.22 -4.58 -11.45
N ILE A 65 -4.12 -5.16 -10.69
CA ILE A 65 -5.03 -4.43 -9.80
C ILE A 65 -4.86 -5.00 -8.40
N PHE A 66 -4.76 -4.11 -7.42
CA PHE A 66 -4.91 -4.47 -6.03
C PHE A 66 -5.89 -3.52 -5.35
N THR A 67 -6.80 -4.11 -4.57
CA THR A 67 -7.79 -3.40 -3.77
C THR A 67 -7.60 -3.75 -2.31
N GLU A 68 -7.83 -2.77 -1.46
CA GLU A 68 -7.82 -2.90 -0.01
C GLU A 68 -9.11 -2.29 0.50
N ASP A 69 -9.84 -2.99 1.36
CA ASP A 69 -11.00 -2.44 2.04
C ASP A 69 -11.00 -2.82 3.51
N PHE A 70 -11.53 -1.96 4.36
CA PHE A 70 -11.49 -2.15 5.80
C PHE A 70 -12.50 -3.19 6.27
N VAL A 71 -12.18 -3.88 7.36
CA VAL A 71 -13.09 -4.81 8.02
C VAL A 71 -13.84 -4.07 9.12
N GLU A 72 -15.14 -3.81 8.89
CA GLU A 72 -15.97 -3.10 9.87
C GLU A 72 -16.21 -3.92 11.14
N GLN A 73 -16.49 -5.22 10.99
CA GLN A 73 -16.77 -6.12 12.09
C GLN A 73 -15.91 -7.38 11.99
N ASP A 74 -15.14 -7.64 13.04
CA ASP A 74 -14.29 -8.81 13.19
C ASP A 74 -14.56 -9.42 14.58
N ASP A 75 -15.37 -10.48 14.62
CA ASP A 75 -15.77 -11.10 15.89
C ASP A 75 -14.62 -11.89 16.54
N LEU A 76 -13.65 -12.35 15.74
CA LEU A 76 -12.48 -13.07 16.24
C LEU A 76 -11.53 -12.11 16.96
N TYR A 77 -11.48 -10.86 16.50
CA TYR A 77 -10.58 -9.86 17.00
C TYR A 77 -11.20 -8.45 16.95
N PRO A 78 -12.14 -8.17 17.88
CA PRO A 78 -12.93 -6.95 17.88
C PRO A 78 -12.09 -5.70 18.15
N TYR A 79 -12.52 -4.57 17.57
CA TYR A 79 -11.92 -3.26 17.85
C TYR A 79 -12.11 -2.86 19.32
N VAL A 80 -11.04 -2.38 19.95
CA VAL A 80 -11.05 -1.87 21.34
C VAL A 80 -10.63 -0.38 21.36
N PRO A 81 -11.58 0.57 21.27
CA PRO A 81 -11.30 2.01 21.13
C PRO A 81 -10.58 2.64 22.34
N GLU A 82 -10.67 2.02 23.51
CA GLU A 82 -9.96 2.48 24.71
C GLU A 82 -8.46 2.18 24.66
N LYS A 83 -8.03 1.25 23.79
CA LYS A 83 -6.64 0.80 23.69
C LYS A 83 -5.97 1.21 22.39
N ARG A 84 -6.76 1.38 21.32
CA ARG A 84 -6.25 1.55 19.96
C ARG A 84 -7.03 2.62 19.21
N ILE A 85 -6.33 3.32 18.34
CA ILE A 85 -6.93 4.22 17.35
C ILE A 85 -7.11 3.40 16.08
N ARG A 86 -8.33 3.35 15.54
CA ARG A 86 -8.62 2.62 14.29
C ARG A 86 -8.43 3.55 13.09
N GLN A 87 -7.70 3.06 12.10
CA GLN A 87 -7.60 3.65 10.77
C GLN A 87 -8.24 2.71 9.75
N ASP A 88 -9.27 3.20 9.07
CA ASP A 88 -9.87 2.54 7.93
C ASP A 88 -9.26 3.05 6.65
N ALA A 89 -9.06 2.15 5.69
CA ALA A 89 -8.60 2.48 4.36
C ALA A 89 -9.37 1.67 3.33
N THR A 90 -9.93 2.38 2.34
CA THR A 90 -10.38 1.80 1.08
C THR A 90 -9.43 2.30 0.00
N VAL A 91 -8.67 1.41 -0.61
CA VAL A 91 -7.63 1.74 -1.59
C VAL A 91 -7.84 0.90 -2.84
N VAL A 92 -7.77 1.54 -4.00
CA VAL A 92 -7.63 0.87 -5.29
C VAL A 92 -6.31 1.30 -5.86
N THR A 93 -5.51 0.34 -6.35
CA THR A 93 -4.32 0.67 -7.10
C THR A 93 -4.23 -0.19 -8.34
N GLN A 94 -3.87 0.47 -9.43
CA GLN A 94 -3.63 -0.14 -10.71
C GLN A 94 -2.17 0.04 -11.10
N VAL A 95 -1.59 -1.01 -11.66
CA VAL A 95 -0.25 -1.02 -12.23
C VAL A 95 -0.36 -1.41 -13.69
N ARG A 96 0.18 -0.58 -14.58
CA ARG A 96 0.14 -0.80 -16.04
C ARG A 96 1.53 -0.77 -16.64
N PHE A 97 1.73 -1.61 -17.63
CA PHE A 97 2.87 -1.54 -18.53
C PHE A 97 2.54 -0.67 -19.74
N HIS A 98 3.45 0.25 -20.07
CA HIS A 98 3.36 1.10 -21.26
C HIS A 98 4.68 1.14 -22.00
N VAL A 99 4.62 1.24 -23.33
CA VAL A 99 5.77 1.61 -24.16
C VAL A 99 5.57 3.06 -24.59
N THR A 100 6.53 3.91 -24.25
CA THR A 100 6.53 5.33 -24.64
C THR A 100 7.72 5.63 -25.53
N LYS A 101 7.53 6.52 -26.51
CA LYS A 101 8.60 6.98 -27.39
C LYS A 101 9.31 8.17 -26.75
N ILE A 102 10.62 8.06 -26.58
CA ILE A 102 11.45 9.14 -26.03
C ILE A 102 12.49 9.53 -27.07
N LYS A 103 12.75 10.83 -27.21
CA LYS A 103 13.83 11.31 -28.05
C LYS A 103 15.13 11.29 -27.26
N SER A 104 16.14 10.58 -27.78
CA SER A 104 17.50 10.59 -27.24
C SER A 104 18.13 11.98 -27.37
N ALA A 105 19.26 12.19 -26.70
CA ALA A 105 20.04 13.42 -26.85
C ALA A 105 20.52 13.63 -28.30
N GLU A 106 20.65 12.56 -29.10
CA GLU A 106 20.94 12.63 -30.54
C GLU A 106 19.70 12.81 -31.42
N GLY A 107 18.50 12.92 -30.84
CA GLY A 107 17.24 13.13 -31.57
C GLY A 107 16.63 11.86 -32.19
N VAL A 108 17.13 10.68 -31.83
CA VAL A 108 16.58 9.39 -32.25
C VAL A 108 15.38 9.04 -31.38
N GLU A 109 14.27 8.58 -31.97
CA GLU A 109 13.14 8.05 -31.20
C GLU A 109 13.44 6.62 -30.75
N GLU A 110 13.43 6.41 -29.44
CA GLU A 110 13.62 5.10 -28.81
C GLU A 110 12.38 4.73 -28.01
N ASP A 111 11.96 3.47 -28.14
CA ASP A 111 10.90 2.90 -27.33
C ASP A 111 11.43 2.62 -25.93
N ARG A 112 10.78 3.18 -24.91
CA ARG A 112 11.08 2.94 -23.50
C ARG A 112 9.89 2.30 -22.82
N SER A 113 10.16 1.18 -22.16
CA SER A 113 9.22 0.54 -21.24
C SER A 113 9.07 1.38 -19.97
N VAL A 114 7.82 1.66 -19.59
CA VAL A 114 7.46 2.40 -18.38
C VAL A 114 6.38 1.63 -17.64
N VAL A 115 6.53 1.53 -16.33
CA VAL A 115 5.50 1.01 -15.43
C VAL A 115 4.83 2.20 -14.75
N VAL A 116 3.51 2.29 -14.88
CA VAL A 116 2.71 3.35 -14.27
C VAL A 116 1.88 2.76 -13.14
N MET A 117 2.04 3.29 -11.93
CA MET A 117 1.21 2.95 -10.76
C MET A 117 0.26 4.12 -10.46
N GLN A 118 -1.04 3.85 -10.47
CA GLN A 118 -2.08 4.80 -10.12
C GLN A 118 -2.82 4.31 -8.89
N ARG A 119 -2.91 5.15 -7.86
CA ARG A 119 -3.55 4.82 -6.57
C ARG A 119 -4.66 5.81 -6.25
N TRP A 120 -5.80 5.28 -5.84
CA TRP A 120 -6.92 6.01 -5.24
C TRP A 120 -7.09 5.50 -3.82
N ALA A 121 -7.21 6.40 -2.85
CA ALA A 121 -7.33 6.03 -1.45
C ALA A 121 -8.32 6.95 -0.74
N HIS A 122 -9.18 6.34 0.07
CA HIS A 122 -9.97 7.00 1.08
C HIS A 122 -9.55 6.44 2.43
N CYS A 123 -9.04 7.30 3.31
CA CYS A 123 -8.61 6.91 4.65
C CYS A 123 -9.46 7.66 5.68
N ASN A 124 -9.94 6.94 6.70
CA ASN A 124 -10.68 7.52 7.80
C ASN A 124 -10.02 7.13 9.13
N ILE A 125 -9.78 8.10 10.00
CA ILE A 125 -9.23 7.88 11.34
C ILE A 125 -10.38 8.02 12.34
N HIS A 126 -10.62 6.97 13.11
CA HIS A 126 -11.61 6.99 14.18
C HIS A 126 -11.02 7.67 15.41
N MET A 127 -11.43 8.91 15.61
CA MET A 127 -10.96 9.69 16.75
C MET A 127 -11.46 9.06 18.06
N PRO A 128 -10.55 8.80 19.01
CA PRO A 128 -10.93 8.22 20.28
C PRO A 128 -11.69 9.21 21.16
N ASN A 129 -12.42 8.69 22.16
CA ASN A 129 -13.14 9.49 23.15
C ASN A 129 -12.24 10.04 24.28
N TRP A 130 -10.94 9.78 24.21
CA TRP A 130 -9.94 10.24 25.18
C TRP A 130 -9.01 11.27 24.51
N PRO A 131 -8.42 12.21 25.29
CA PRO A 131 -7.73 13.36 24.71
C PRO A 131 -6.42 12.98 24.01
N LEU A 132 -6.28 13.41 22.76
CA LEU A 132 -5.05 13.32 21.98
C LEU A 132 -4.27 14.64 22.06
N SER A 133 -2.94 14.56 22.15
CA SER A 133 -2.10 15.74 21.97
C SER A 133 -2.10 16.16 20.48
N PRO A 134 -1.94 17.46 20.16
CA PRO A 134 -1.85 17.90 18.76
C PRO A 134 -0.74 17.20 17.98
N ALA A 135 0.43 16.99 18.60
CA ALA A 135 1.55 16.28 18.00
C ALA A 135 1.19 14.84 17.60
N LEU A 136 0.39 14.15 18.44
CA LEU A 136 -0.06 12.80 18.14
C LEU A 136 -1.08 12.77 16.99
N ILE A 137 -1.93 13.79 16.88
CA ILE A 137 -2.87 13.92 15.75
C ILE A 137 -2.11 14.12 14.44
N ASP A 138 -1.09 14.99 14.46
CA ASP A 138 -0.23 15.22 13.29
C ASP A 138 0.52 13.93 12.90
N GLU A 139 1.07 13.22 13.89
CA GLU A 139 1.74 11.93 13.68
C GLU A 139 0.81 10.90 13.01
N ILE A 140 -0.44 10.76 13.48
CA ILE A 140 -1.40 9.81 12.90
C ILE A 140 -1.72 10.17 11.44
N ARG A 141 -1.92 11.47 11.15
CA ARG A 141 -2.22 11.95 9.80
C ARG A 141 -1.06 11.71 8.84
N ASP A 142 0.17 12.00 9.30
CA ASP A 142 1.36 11.78 8.52
C ASP A 142 1.50 10.28 8.22
N LYS A 143 1.46 9.42 9.24
CA LYS A 143 1.58 7.96 9.08
C LYS A 143 0.55 7.37 8.11
N SER A 144 -0.69 7.87 8.15
CA SER A 144 -1.77 7.42 7.25
C SER A 144 -1.43 7.60 5.77
N SER A 145 -0.62 8.61 5.43
CA SER A 145 -0.25 8.94 4.04
C SER A 145 0.92 8.08 3.52
N HIS A 146 1.87 7.74 4.39
CA HIS A 146 3.12 7.07 4.04
C HIS A 146 2.98 5.61 3.60
N TRP A 147 1.89 4.93 3.94
CA TRP A 147 1.61 3.57 3.44
C TRP A 147 1.62 3.51 1.91
N GLY A 148 1.20 4.59 1.23
CA GLY A 148 1.29 4.70 -0.22
C GLY A 148 2.72 4.78 -0.73
N ASP A 149 3.57 5.53 -0.03
CA ASP A 149 4.98 5.75 -0.41
C ASP A 149 5.80 4.48 -0.23
N ALA A 150 5.55 3.71 0.84
CA ALA A 150 6.18 2.41 1.05
C ALA A 150 5.84 1.42 -0.09
N LYS A 151 4.56 1.39 -0.53
CA LYS A 151 4.13 0.59 -1.69
C LYS A 151 4.85 1.04 -2.97
N LEU A 152 4.92 2.35 -3.23
CA LEU A 152 5.61 2.90 -4.40
C LEU A 152 7.13 2.62 -4.37
N GLY A 153 7.76 2.75 -3.20
CA GLY A 153 9.16 2.41 -3.00
C GLY A 153 9.46 0.95 -3.34
N ALA A 154 8.59 0.02 -2.89
CA ALA A 154 8.72 -1.40 -3.21
C ALA A 154 8.60 -1.67 -4.71
N VAL A 155 7.64 -1.05 -5.40
CA VAL A 155 7.49 -1.18 -6.86
C VAL A 155 8.73 -0.64 -7.58
N ARG A 156 9.21 0.54 -7.20
CA ARG A 156 10.41 1.14 -7.79
C ARG A 156 11.63 0.24 -7.61
N GLU A 157 11.84 -0.30 -6.42
CA GLU A 157 12.94 -1.24 -6.18
C GLU A 157 12.85 -2.45 -7.10
N LEU A 158 11.67 -3.05 -7.26
CA LEU A 158 11.51 -4.22 -8.13
C LEU A 158 11.77 -3.87 -9.60
N VAL A 159 11.18 -2.78 -10.10
CA VAL A 159 11.32 -2.37 -11.50
C VAL A 159 12.76 -1.98 -11.83
N TYR A 160 13.41 -1.19 -10.97
CA TYR A 160 14.76 -0.69 -11.23
C TYR A 160 15.86 -1.68 -10.85
N ARG A 161 15.65 -2.58 -9.88
CA ARG A 161 16.61 -3.66 -9.59
C ARG A 161 16.70 -4.66 -10.74
N SER A 162 15.58 -4.97 -11.40
CA SER A 162 15.57 -5.84 -12.58
C SER A 162 16.35 -5.24 -13.76
N SER A 163 16.27 -3.91 -13.96
CA SER A 163 17.00 -3.23 -15.04
C SER A 163 18.53 -3.21 -14.90
N LEU A 164 19.08 -3.58 -13.73
CA LEU A 164 20.52 -3.74 -13.53
C LEU A 164 21.02 -5.16 -13.83
N LEU A 165 20.14 -6.15 -13.84
CA LEU A 165 20.48 -7.54 -14.14
C LEU A 165 20.43 -7.85 -15.65
N ASP A 166 19.68 -7.05 -16.43
CA ASP A 166 19.66 -7.14 -17.90
C ASP A 166 20.88 -6.45 -18.58
N CYS A 167 21.83 -5.95 -17.78
CA CYS A 167 23.05 -5.26 -18.23
C CYS A 167 24.35 -6.07 -18.00
N VAL A 168 24.27 -7.38 -17.71
CA VAL A 168 25.43 -8.29 -17.54
C VAL A 168 25.39 -9.44 -18.54
#